data_AF-A0A8H8MAZ7-F1
#
_entry.id   AF-A0A8H8MAZ7-F1
#
_cell.length_a   1.000
_cell.length_b   1.000
_cell.length_c   1.000
_cell.angle_alpha   90.00
_cell.angle_beta   90.00
_cell.angle_gamma   90.00
#
_symmetry.space_group_name_H-M   'P 1'
#
loop_
_entity.id
_entity.type
_entity.pdbx_description
1 polymer ?
#
loop_
_entity_poly.entity_id
_entity_poly.type
_entity_poly.pdbx_seq_one_letter_code
_entity_poly.pdbx_strand_id
1 'polypeptide(L)'
;MGLNSETSTMVQPYEGPRYGAFARRAHGWSWQAFPIGMGTGAVYVLLSAVKPHPAWLTKVEIAFYILNMLLFVVNLTMLAAQFILYRRQSLRLITDPVKGVFVPLVVLSFATIIIGTINYAVPAGIVSPTAIYALFWVYLSLSILVCFPMLVIWYNRPHNIETFTPAWAFLIFPLMLTGVISFNVLSVMPASDPRSIAVLLVGYIFQGIGFFMTFFYLAVYVLRIMTTGFMDGHQANGAFVACGPPGFTALALINLGKRARLILPEYGLVSPQAGEIFYATSVMSALLLFGLATFFFVFGVLPYWFKLHKHLHEILGCWALTFPNVGWINTVNTLGDIFGIRGFEKWHLTMTILVVTTWIVLFAFTAVAFWKGKIFMSKDEDIYSDGVCSALEKEKSGDMV
;
A
#
# COMPACT_ATOMS: atom_id res chain seq x y z
N MET A 1 2.90 3.00 -59.49
CA MET A 1 2.74 4.33 -58.87
C MET A 1 2.03 4.11 -57.54
N GLY A 2 2.66 3.89 -56.39
CA GLY A 2 3.94 4.36 -55.91
C GLY A 2 3.81 5.78 -55.37
N LEU A 3 3.34 5.93 -54.12
CA LEU A 3 3.62 7.05 -53.23
C LEU A 3 3.25 6.62 -51.79
N ASN A 4 4.22 5.98 -51.14
CA ASN A 4 4.29 5.88 -49.68
C ASN A 4 4.56 7.29 -49.15
N SER A 5 3.68 7.83 -48.31
CA SER A 5 4.04 8.91 -47.38
C SER A 5 4.25 8.31 -45.99
N GLU A 6 5.36 7.59 -45.83
CA GLU A 6 5.91 7.32 -44.50
C GLU A 6 6.50 8.64 -43.98
N THR A 7 5.68 9.46 -43.34
CA THR A 7 6.17 10.48 -42.40
C THR A 7 6.69 9.75 -41.16
N SER A 8 7.88 9.17 -41.30
CA SER A 8 8.72 8.84 -40.15
C SER A 8 9.00 10.15 -39.42
N THR A 9 8.28 10.41 -38.34
CA THR A 9 8.62 11.45 -37.37
C THR A 9 9.97 11.10 -36.77
N MET A 10 11.05 11.54 -37.45
CA MET A 10 12.37 11.56 -36.87
C MET A 10 12.30 12.46 -35.64
N VAL A 11 12.24 11.85 -34.46
CA VAL A 11 12.43 12.53 -33.18
C VAL A 11 13.79 13.19 -33.28
N GLN A 12 13.82 14.53 -33.35
CA GLN A 12 15.08 15.25 -33.43
C GLN A 12 15.95 14.87 -32.21
N PRO A 13 17.24 14.56 -32.42
CA PRO A 13 18.12 14.24 -31.30
C PRO A 13 18.22 15.43 -30.36
N TYR A 14 18.09 15.19 -29.05
CA TYR A 14 18.20 16.22 -28.04
C TYR A 14 19.62 16.81 -27.98
N GLU A 15 19.72 18.12 -28.25
CA GLU A 15 20.98 18.87 -28.22
C GLU A 15 21.17 19.70 -26.95
N GLY A 16 20.33 19.51 -25.92
CA GLY A 16 20.38 20.28 -24.68
C GLY A 16 21.43 19.81 -23.66
N PRO A 17 21.50 20.47 -22.49
CA PRO A 17 22.48 20.16 -21.44
C PRO A 17 22.29 18.75 -20.86
N ARG A 18 23.40 18.06 -20.62
CA ARG A 18 23.37 16.76 -19.92
C ARG A 18 23.32 16.97 -18.41
N TYR A 19 22.43 16.24 -17.73
CA TYR A 19 22.30 16.31 -16.29
C TYR A 19 23.04 15.16 -15.59
N GLY A 20 23.59 15.46 -14.41
CA GLY A 20 24.24 14.45 -13.58
C GLY A 20 23.28 13.33 -13.13
N ALA A 21 23.83 12.17 -12.78
CA ALA A 21 23.03 11.00 -12.40
C ALA A 21 22.06 11.28 -11.24
N PHE A 22 22.49 12.06 -10.24
CA PHE A 22 21.64 12.45 -9.11
C PHE A 22 20.43 13.29 -9.56
N ALA A 23 20.65 14.34 -10.36
CA ALA A 23 19.59 15.20 -10.88
C ALA A 23 18.54 14.39 -11.65
N ARG A 24 18.99 13.47 -12.51
CA ARG A 24 18.12 12.57 -13.27
C ARG A 24 17.33 11.60 -12.40
N ARG A 25 17.91 11.13 -11.30
CA ARG A 25 17.19 10.27 -10.34
C ARG A 25 16.23 11.03 -9.46
N ALA A 26 16.61 12.21 -8.98
CA ALA A 26 15.75 13.08 -8.21
C ALA A 26 14.51 13.47 -9.03
N HIS A 27 14.70 13.91 -10.28
CA HIS A 27 13.58 14.22 -11.19
C HIS A 27 12.73 12.98 -11.56
N GLY A 28 13.39 11.83 -11.76
CA GLY A 28 12.72 10.59 -12.17
C GLY A 28 12.06 9.80 -11.03
N TRP A 29 12.29 10.17 -9.77
CA TRP A 29 11.71 9.47 -8.62
C TRP A 29 10.19 9.55 -8.64
N SER A 30 9.50 8.52 -8.15
CA SER A 30 8.03 8.51 -8.16
C SER A 30 7.44 7.81 -6.95
N TRP A 31 6.15 8.07 -6.71
CA TRP A 31 5.36 7.46 -5.64
C TRP A 31 5.24 5.92 -5.77
N GLN A 32 5.51 5.36 -6.94
CA GLN A 32 5.60 3.91 -7.18
C GLN A 32 6.80 3.24 -6.50
N ALA A 33 7.66 4.00 -5.80
CA ALA A 33 8.72 3.46 -4.96
C ALA A 33 8.23 2.95 -3.58
N PHE A 34 7.11 3.47 -3.07
CA PHE A 34 6.55 3.04 -1.77
C PHE A 34 6.11 1.57 -1.71
N PRO A 35 5.56 0.94 -2.76
CA PRO A 35 5.30 -0.50 -2.82
C PRO A 35 6.51 -1.39 -2.45
N ILE A 36 7.74 -0.94 -2.71
CA ILE A 36 8.97 -1.68 -2.35
C ILE A 36 9.09 -1.77 -0.82
N GLY A 37 8.90 -0.64 -0.13
CA GLY A 37 8.87 -0.56 1.33
C GLY A 37 7.70 -1.37 1.90
N MET A 38 6.49 -1.16 1.37
CA MET A 38 5.30 -1.92 1.80
C MET A 38 5.45 -3.43 1.63
N GLY A 39 6.05 -3.89 0.54
CA GLY A 39 6.35 -5.31 0.32
C GLY A 39 7.39 -5.84 1.30
N THR A 40 8.38 -5.03 1.67
CA THR A 40 9.33 -5.34 2.75
C THR A 40 8.62 -5.42 4.11
N GLY A 41 7.67 -4.51 4.34
CA GLY A 41 6.70 -4.53 5.43
C GLY A 41 5.91 -5.83 5.50
N ALA A 42 5.38 -6.27 4.36
CA ALA A 42 4.59 -7.48 4.24
C ALA A 42 5.35 -8.71 4.72
N VAL A 43 6.65 -8.80 4.41
CA VAL A 43 7.48 -9.94 4.80
C VAL A 43 7.53 -10.10 6.32
N TYR A 44 7.96 -9.09 7.08
CA TYR A 44 8.08 -9.27 8.53
C TYR A 44 6.72 -9.37 9.22
N VAL A 45 5.66 -8.72 8.70
CA VAL A 45 4.30 -8.85 9.26
C VAL A 45 3.72 -10.25 9.08
N LEU A 46 4.06 -10.94 7.99
CA LEU A 46 3.67 -12.34 7.78
C LEU A 46 4.53 -13.28 8.63
N LEU A 47 5.85 -13.07 8.65
CA LEU A 47 6.78 -13.87 9.46
C LEU A 47 6.43 -13.81 10.96
N SER A 48 6.05 -12.63 11.48
CA SER A 48 5.66 -12.48 12.89
C SER A 48 4.42 -13.29 13.29
N ALA A 49 3.63 -13.73 12.31
CA ALA A 49 2.43 -14.55 12.54
C ALA A 49 2.70 -16.08 12.37
N VAL A 50 3.90 -16.48 11.95
CA VAL A 50 4.24 -17.90 11.72
C VAL A 50 4.25 -18.69 13.04
N LYS A 51 3.73 -19.92 12.99
CA LYS A 51 3.67 -20.85 14.13
C LYS A 51 4.25 -22.23 13.77
N PRO A 52 5.06 -22.85 14.63
CA PRO A 52 5.71 -22.26 15.81
C PRO A 52 6.67 -21.13 15.40
N HIS A 53 6.89 -20.16 16.29
CA HIS A 53 7.74 -18.99 16.04
C HIS A 53 9.14 -19.20 16.64
N PRO A 54 10.16 -19.60 15.84
CA PRO A 54 11.48 -19.85 16.39
C PRO A 54 12.23 -18.54 16.62
N ALA A 55 13.02 -18.45 17.68
CA ALA A 55 13.70 -17.21 18.09
C ALA A 55 14.65 -16.61 17.02
N TRP A 56 15.17 -17.42 16.09
CA TRP A 56 15.97 -16.90 14.98
C TRP A 56 15.14 -16.10 13.98
N LEU A 57 13.84 -16.38 13.86
CA LEU A 57 12.94 -15.71 12.93
C LEU A 57 12.74 -14.24 13.30
N THR A 58 12.66 -13.93 14.61
CA THR A 58 12.62 -12.55 15.11
C THR A 58 13.83 -11.73 14.62
N LYS A 59 15.02 -12.33 14.51
CA LYS A 59 16.22 -11.62 14.01
C LYS A 59 16.07 -11.26 12.52
N VAL A 60 15.51 -12.17 11.73
CA VAL A 60 15.23 -11.93 10.31
C VAL A 60 14.18 -10.83 10.15
N GLU A 61 13.10 -10.91 10.93
CA GLU A 61 12.05 -9.89 10.97
C GLU A 61 12.58 -8.49 11.29
N ILE A 62 13.44 -8.37 12.32
CA ILE A 62 14.09 -7.10 12.69
C ILE A 62 14.94 -6.56 11.53
N ALA A 63 15.67 -7.43 10.80
CA ALA A 63 16.43 -7.01 9.64
C ALA A 63 15.54 -6.42 8.53
N PHE A 64 14.40 -7.06 8.23
CA PHE A 64 13.40 -6.55 7.29
C PHE A 64 12.73 -5.26 7.79
N TYR A 65 12.47 -5.15 9.08
CA TYR A 65 11.93 -3.93 9.70
C TYR A 65 12.90 -2.74 9.53
N ILE A 66 14.20 -2.94 9.80
CA ILE A 66 15.23 -1.92 9.59
C ILE A 66 15.34 -1.56 8.11
N LEU A 67 15.36 -2.55 7.22
CA LEU A 67 15.37 -2.31 5.77
C LEU A 67 14.16 -1.49 5.31
N ASN A 68 12.97 -1.78 5.83
CA ASN A 68 11.76 -1.03 5.52
C ASN A 68 11.87 0.44 5.95
N MET A 69 12.39 0.71 7.15
CA MET A 69 12.66 2.09 7.59
C MET A 69 13.66 2.82 6.69
N LEU A 70 14.74 2.15 6.28
CA LEU A 70 15.73 2.72 5.37
C LEU A 70 15.11 3.07 4.00
N LEU A 71 14.33 2.15 3.43
CA LEU A 71 13.61 2.39 2.17
C LEU A 71 12.62 3.54 2.28
N PHE A 72 11.92 3.66 3.41
CA PHE A 72 11.01 4.77 3.67
C PHE A 72 11.73 6.12 3.70
N VAL A 73 12.86 6.21 4.41
CA VAL A 73 13.68 7.43 4.47
C VAL A 73 14.24 7.79 3.10
N VAL A 74 14.74 6.81 2.33
CA VAL A 74 15.22 7.04 0.96
C VAL A 74 14.09 7.57 0.06
N ASN A 75 12.91 6.97 0.11
CA ASN A 75 11.77 7.43 -0.69
C ASN A 75 11.33 8.85 -0.32
N LEU A 76 11.24 9.14 0.99
CA LEU A 76 10.85 10.45 1.47
C LEU A 76 11.87 11.53 1.11
N THR A 77 13.16 11.25 1.29
CA THR A 77 14.24 12.19 0.96
C THR A 77 14.33 12.47 -0.54
N MET A 78 14.18 11.44 -1.39
CA MET A 78 14.19 11.63 -2.85
C MET A 78 12.98 12.42 -3.35
N LEU A 79 11.78 12.17 -2.82
CA LEU A 79 10.59 12.95 -3.18
C LEU A 79 10.64 14.37 -2.62
N ALA A 80 11.20 14.58 -1.42
CA ALA A 80 11.43 15.91 -0.87
C ALA A 80 12.45 16.69 -1.72
N ALA A 81 13.55 16.04 -2.13
CA ALA A 81 14.53 16.63 -3.04
C ALA A 81 13.88 16.98 -4.38
N GLN A 82 13.03 16.11 -4.94
CA GLN A 82 12.28 16.42 -6.15
C GLN A 82 11.33 17.61 -5.97
N PHE A 83 10.63 17.70 -4.85
CA PHE A 83 9.72 18.82 -4.58
C PHE A 83 10.46 20.16 -4.47
N ILE A 84 11.65 20.15 -3.86
CA ILE A 84 12.49 21.35 -3.69
C ILE A 84 13.15 21.76 -5.02
N LEU A 85 13.74 20.79 -5.74
CA LEU A 85 14.55 21.06 -6.94
C LEU A 85 13.71 21.12 -8.23
N TYR A 86 12.61 20.37 -8.30
CA TYR A 86 11.77 20.14 -9.49
C TYR A 86 10.28 20.20 -9.14
N ARG A 87 9.86 21.27 -8.45
CA ARG A 87 8.48 21.43 -7.92
C ARG A 87 7.38 21.12 -8.95
N ARG A 88 7.56 21.54 -10.20
CA ARG A 88 6.60 21.30 -11.29
C ARG A 88 6.40 19.82 -11.58
N GLN A 89 7.49 19.06 -11.66
CA GLN A 89 7.46 17.61 -11.83
C GLN A 89 6.74 16.94 -10.67
N SER A 90 7.02 17.33 -9.42
CA SER A 90 6.32 16.76 -8.26
C SER A 90 4.81 17.03 -8.28
N LEU A 91 4.39 18.25 -8.64
CA LEU A 91 2.96 18.59 -8.77
C LEU A 91 2.29 17.83 -9.93
N ARG A 92 3.01 17.64 -11.05
CA ARG A 92 2.54 16.78 -12.15
C ARG A 92 2.32 15.36 -11.69
N LEU A 93 3.26 14.77 -10.95
CA LEU A 93 3.13 13.40 -10.45
C LEU A 93 1.94 13.22 -9.49
N ILE A 94 1.67 14.22 -8.64
CA ILE A 94 0.52 14.20 -7.72
C ILE A 94 -0.81 14.29 -8.47
N THR A 95 -0.86 15.08 -9.55
CA THR A 95 -2.08 15.31 -10.34
C THR A 95 -2.26 14.35 -11.51
N ASP A 96 -1.29 13.48 -11.76
CA ASP A 96 -1.32 12.48 -12.83
C ASP A 96 -2.32 11.35 -12.48
N PRO A 97 -3.24 11.00 -13.38
CA PRO A 97 -4.28 10.01 -13.12
C PRO A 97 -3.77 8.55 -13.08
N VAL A 98 -2.49 8.28 -13.34
CA VAL A 98 -1.93 6.93 -13.23
C VAL A 98 -0.95 6.85 -12.06
N LYS A 99 -0.19 7.91 -11.81
CA LYS A 99 0.86 7.96 -10.78
C LYS A 99 0.34 8.54 -9.46
N GLY A 100 -0.64 9.43 -9.51
CA GLY A 100 -1.24 10.07 -8.34
C GLY A 100 -1.88 9.08 -7.38
N VAL A 101 -2.47 7.98 -7.88
CA VAL A 101 -3.06 6.94 -7.01
C VAL A 101 -2.06 6.27 -6.06
N PHE A 102 -0.75 6.39 -6.32
CA PHE A 102 0.30 5.86 -5.47
C PHE A 102 0.72 6.83 -4.36
N VAL A 103 0.29 8.11 -4.38
CA VAL A 103 0.62 9.11 -3.34
C VAL A 103 0.25 8.63 -1.94
N PRO A 104 -0.95 8.08 -1.68
CA PRO A 104 -1.34 7.63 -0.34
C PRO A 104 -0.53 6.44 0.19
N LEU A 105 0.27 5.77 -0.64
CA LEU A 105 1.11 4.66 -0.22
C LEU A 105 2.25 5.09 0.71
N VAL A 106 2.58 6.38 0.77
CA VAL A 106 3.47 6.91 1.83
C VAL A 106 2.89 6.63 3.21
N VAL A 107 1.57 6.79 3.37
CA VAL A 107 0.87 6.56 4.63
C VAL A 107 0.78 5.06 4.92
N LEU A 108 0.50 4.23 3.91
CA LEU A 108 0.52 2.76 4.08
C LEU A 108 1.90 2.22 4.46
N SER A 109 2.97 2.77 3.86
CA SER A 109 4.33 2.40 4.23
C SER A 109 4.61 2.76 5.69
N PHE A 110 4.18 3.94 6.13
CA PHE A 110 4.29 4.34 7.53
C PHE A 110 3.49 3.41 8.48
N ALA A 111 2.31 2.93 8.06
CA ALA A 111 1.53 1.93 8.78
C ALA A 111 2.34 0.67 9.09
N THR A 112 3.07 0.15 8.09
CA THR A 112 3.91 -1.04 8.30
C THR A 112 5.01 -0.76 9.32
N ILE A 113 5.64 0.41 9.28
CA ILE A 113 6.67 0.81 10.25
C ILE A 113 6.07 0.85 11.66
N ILE A 114 4.88 1.44 11.85
CA ILE A 114 4.19 1.44 13.16
C ILE A 114 3.98 0.01 13.67
N ILE A 115 3.52 -0.92 12.82
CA ILE A 115 3.33 -2.32 13.20
C ILE A 115 4.68 -2.96 13.59
N GLY A 116 5.76 -2.69 12.85
CA GLY A 116 7.11 -3.15 13.19
C GLY A 116 7.61 -2.56 14.52
N THR A 117 7.37 -1.28 14.78
CA THR A 117 7.69 -0.63 16.05
C THR A 117 6.98 -1.30 17.22
N ILE A 118 5.68 -1.62 17.05
CA ILE A 118 4.89 -2.34 18.05
C ILE A 118 5.44 -3.74 18.31
N ASN A 119 5.82 -4.47 17.25
CA ASN A 119 6.29 -5.85 17.38
C ASN A 119 7.72 -5.96 17.91
N TYR A 120 8.59 -4.99 17.63
CA TYR A 120 10.03 -5.11 17.88
C TYR A 120 10.59 -4.06 18.84
N ALA A 121 10.21 -2.79 18.70
CA ALA A 121 10.76 -1.71 19.50
C ALA A 121 10.09 -1.56 20.87
N VAL A 122 8.78 -1.86 20.96
CA VAL A 122 8.05 -1.84 22.24
C VAL A 122 8.50 -2.97 23.17
N PRO A 123 8.57 -4.25 22.75
CA PRO A 123 9.07 -5.32 23.61
C PRO A 123 10.54 -5.14 24.02
N ALA A 124 11.33 -4.46 23.19
CA ALA A 124 12.72 -4.12 23.51
C ALA A 124 12.84 -2.91 24.47
N GLY A 125 11.75 -2.25 24.83
CA GLY A 125 11.75 -1.06 25.70
C GLY A 125 12.28 0.23 25.04
N ILE A 126 12.51 0.23 23.72
CA ILE A 126 13.01 1.38 22.96
C ILE A 126 11.91 2.42 22.77
N VAL A 127 10.66 1.97 22.58
CA VAL A 127 9.49 2.83 22.35
C VAL A 127 8.42 2.49 23.38
N SER A 128 7.82 3.50 24.01
CA SER A 128 6.76 3.30 24.99
C SER A 128 5.39 3.09 24.33
N PRO A 129 4.45 2.37 24.97
CA PRO A 129 3.06 2.28 24.49
C PRO A 129 2.37 3.64 24.32
N THR A 130 2.72 4.63 25.15
CA THR A 130 2.21 6.01 25.00
C THR A 130 2.68 6.66 23.70
N ALA A 131 3.92 6.40 23.27
CA ALA A 131 4.41 6.88 21.97
C ALA A 131 3.66 6.20 20.81
N ILE A 132 3.33 4.91 20.93
CA ILE A 132 2.49 4.20 19.94
C ILE A 132 1.09 4.83 19.84
N TYR A 133 0.48 5.19 20.97
CA TYR A 133 -0.79 5.92 20.98
C TYR A 133 -0.69 7.28 20.27
N ALA A 134 0.41 8.01 20.43
CA ALA A 134 0.62 9.25 19.68
C ALA A 134 0.78 8.98 18.16
N LEU A 135 1.54 7.95 17.79
CA LEU A 135 1.72 7.54 16.39
C LEU A 135 0.41 7.13 15.71
N PHE A 136 -0.55 6.56 16.46
CA PHE A 136 -1.90 6.28 15.95
C PHE A 136 -2.59 7.54 15.42
N TRP A 137 -2.59 8.62 16.20
CA TRP A 137 -3.22 9.88 15.78
C TRP A 137 -2.47 10.56 14.65
N VAL A 138 -1.13 10.46 14.63
CA VAL A 138 -0.32 10.92 13.49
C VAL A 138 -0.69 10.15 12.23
N TYR A 139 -0.79 8.82 12.28
CA TYR A 139 -1.21 7.98 11.16
C TYR A 139 -2.60 8.35 10.65
N LEU A 140 -3.57 8.51 11.56
CA LEU A 140 -4.93 8.88 11.19
C LEU A 140 -4.98 10.25 10.52
N SER A 141 -4.28 11.23 11.10
CA SER A 141 -4.21 12.59 10.56
C SER A 141 -3.59 12.61 9.17
N LEU A 142 -2.48 11.90 8.97
CA LEU A 142 -1.86 11.73 7.66
C LEU A 142 -2.78 11.02 6.67
N SER A 143 -3.52 9.99 7.12
CA SER A 143 -4.48 9.28 6.28
C SER A 143 -5.56 10.22 5.75
N ILE A 144 -6.13 11.09 6.61
CA ILE A 144 -7.14 12.07 6.23
C ILE A 144 -6.53 13.13 5.30
N LEU A 145 -5.41 13.72 5.70
CA LEU A 145 -4.75 14.80 4.97
C LEU A 145 -4.23 14.39 3.59
N VAL A 146 -3.94 13.11 3.37
CA VAL A 146 -3.51 12.61 2.06
C VAL A 146 -4.69 12.07 1.25
N CYS A 147 -5.58 11.26 1.83
CA CYS A 147 -6.64 10.61 1.06
C CYS A 147 -7.67 11.61 0.53
N PHE A 148 -8.17 12.54 1.35
CA PHE A 148 -9.22 13.46 0.90
C PHE A 148 -8.76 14.39 -0.23
N PRO A 149 -7.60 15.07 -0.16
CA PRO A 149 -7.11 15.85 -1.29
C PRO A 149 -6.88 15.02 -2.56
N MET A 150 -6.34 13.80 -2.42
CA MET A 150 -6.15 12.92 -3.56
C MET A 150 -7.47 12.47 -4.19
N LEU A 151 -8.50 12.20 -3.39
CA LEU A 151 -9.85 11.91 -3.88
C LEU A 151 -10.45 13.12 -4.61
N VAL A 152 -10.25 14.34 -4.09
CA VAL A 152 -10.71 15.58 -4.77
C VAL A 152 -10.01 15.74 -6.12
N ILE A 153 -8.68 15.60 -6.16
CA ILE A 153 -7.90 15.65 -7.41
C ILE A 153 -8.41 14.59 -8.40
N TRP A 154 -8.66 13.38 -7.90
CA TRP A 154 -9.12 12.25 -8.69
C TRP A 154 -10.51 12.48 -9.28
N TYR A 155 -11.52 12.77 -8.45
CA TYR A 155 -12.91 12.90 -8.91
C TYR A 155 -13.18 14.17 -9.70
N ASN A 156 -12.27 15.15 -9.69
CA ASN A 156 -12.37 16.34 -10.54
C ASN A 156 -12.06 16.07 -12.02
N ARG A 157 -11.72 14.83 -12.40
CA ARG A 157 -11.45 14.45 -13.79
C ARG A 157 -12.29 13.23 -14.20
N PRO A 158 -12.82 13.20 -15.44
CA PRO A 158 -13.46 11.99 -15.96
C PRO A 158 -12.41 10.89 -16.18
N HIS A 159 -12.83 9.64 -16.00
CA HIS A 159 -11.98 8.46 -16.15
C HIS A 159 -12.67 7.43 -17.05
N ASN A 160 -11.91 6.82 -17.96
CA ASN A 160 -12.38 5.69 -18.77
C ASN A 160 -12.35 4.41 -17.91
N ILE A 161 -13.43 3.63 -17.95
CA ILE A 161 -13.53 2.35 -17.25
C ILE A 161 -12.49 1.32 -17.74
N GLU A 162 -12.05 1.40 -19.00
CA GLU A 162 -11.05 0.49 -19.57
C GLU A 162 -9.69 0.56 -18.88
N THR A 163 -9.36 1.75 -18.35
CA THR A 163 -8.10 2.00 -17.62
C THR A 163 -8.22 1.74 -16.11
N PHE A 164 -9.41 1.37 -15.64
CA PHE A 164 -9.62 1.06 -14.23
C PHE A 164 -8.77 -0.13 -13.82
N THR A 165 -8.06 0.03 -12.70
CA THR A 165 -7.32 -1.05 -12.04
C THR A 165 -7.65 -1.07 -10.55
N PRO A 166 -7.56 -2.22 -9.87
CA PRO A 166 -7.80 -2.27 -8.43
C PRO A 166 -6.82 -1.39 -7.61
N ALA A 167 -5.69 -0.96 -8.17
CA ALA A 167 -4.78 0.00 -7.55
C ALA A 167 -5.43 1.36 -7.26
N TRP A 168 -6.54 1.72 -7.91
CA TRP A 168 -7.27 2.95 -7.59
C TRP A 168 -7.82 2.95 -6.15
N ALA A 169 -7.99 1.77 -5.55
CA ALA A 169 -8.32 1.63 -4.14
C ALA A 169 -7.28 2.25 -3.20
N PHE A 170 -6.04 2.46 -3.65
CA PHE A 170 -5.00 3.13 -2.86
C PHE A 170 -5.41 4.53 -2.38
N LEU A 171 -6.31 5.21 -3.10
CA LEU A 171 -6.84 6.53 -2.74
C LEU A 171 -7.54 6.58 -1.37
N ILE A 172 -8.14 5.46 -0.93
CA ILE A 172 -8.85 5.36 0.36
C ILE A 172 -8.19 4.36 1.32
N PHE A 173 -7.22 3.59 0.84
CA PHE A 173 -6.69 2.45 1.56
C PHE A 173 -6.02 2.81 2.90
N PRO A 174 -5.31 3.94 3.06
CA PRO A 174 -4.81 4.36 4.38
C PRO A 174 -5.92 4.53 5.42
N LEU A 175 -7.06 5.11 5.04
CA LEU A 175 -8.21 5.24 5.94
C LEU A 175 -8.73 3.86 6.36
N MET A 176 -8.79 2.91 5.43
CA MET A 176 -9.15 1.53 5.73
C MET A 176 -8.17 0.88 6.73
N LEU A 177 -6.86 1.04 6.50
CA LEU A 177 -5.82 0.42 7.33
C LEU A 177 -5.79 0.97 8.76
N THR A 178 -6.47 2.08 9.05
CA THR A 178 -6.68 2.55 10.43
C THR A 178 -7.24 1.46 11.33
N GLY A 179 -8.14 0.58 10.84
CA GLY A 179 -8.65 -0.55 11.64
C GLY A 179 -7.55 -1.54 12.04
N VAL A 180 -6.61 -1.80 11.13
CA VAL A 180 -5.45 -2.66 11.40
C VAL A 180 -4.51 -2.01 12.41
N ILE A 181 -4.21 -0.71 12.22
CA ILE A 181 -3.36 0.03 13.16
C ILE A 181 -4.01 0.10 14.54
N SER A 182 -5.33 0.32 14.62
CA SER A 182 -6.07 0.35 15.89
C SER A 182 -5.90 -0.94 16.69
N PHE A 183 -6.09 -2.13 16.12
CA PHE A 183 -5.95 -3.36 16.92
C PHE A 183 -4.50 -3.63 17.36
N ASN A 184 -3.51 -3.18 16.56
CA ASN A 184 -2.11 -3.29 16.93
C ASN A 184 -1.76 -2.32 18.07
N VAL A 185 -2.24 -1.07 18.02
CA VAL A 185 -2.08 -0.08 19.10
C VAL A 185 -2.75 -0.58 20.38
N LEU A 186 -3.98 -1.11 20.28
CA LEU A 186 -4.71 -1.73 21.38
C LEU A 186 -4.06 -3.01 21.92
N SER A 187 -3.05 -3.57 21.25
CA SER A 187 -2.30 -4.73 21.75
C SER A 187 -1.28 -4.38 22.83
N VAL A 188 -0.84 -3.13 22.85
CA VAL A 188 0.14 -2.60 23.83
C VAL A 188 -0.51 -1.62 24.81
N MET A 189 -1.80 -1.35 24.67
CA MET A 189 -2.58 -0.53 25.60
C MET A 189 -3.39 -1.42 26.56
N PRO A 190 -3.40 -1.14 27.87
CA PRO A 190 -4.32 -1.79 28.81
C PRO A 190 -5.77 -1.49 28.46
N ALA A 191 -6.66 -2.47 28.65
CA ALA A 191 -8.10 -2.26 28.46
C ALA A 191 -8.68 -1.24 29.45
N SER A 192 -8.08 -1.13 30.65
CA SER A 192 -8.44 -0.16 31.68
C SER A 192 -7.99 1.28 31.41
N ASP A 193 -7.23 1.52 30.33
CA ASP A 193 -6.93 2.88 29.86
C ASP A 193 -8.13 3.46 29.08
N PRO A 194 -8.77 4.56 29.55
CA PRO A 194 -9.97 5.11 28.91
C PRO A 194 -9.74 5.52 27.44
N ARG A 195 -8.50 5.80 27.07
CA ARG A 195 -8.12 6.14 25.68
C ARG A 195 -8.33 4.97 24.72
N SER A 196 -8.36 3.73 25.23
CA SER A 196 -8.58 2.51 24.42
C SER A 196 -9.95 2.53 23.72
N ILE A 197 -10.97 3.12 24.34
CA ILE A 197 -12.32 3.28 23.75
C ILE A 197 -12.22 4.10 22.46
N ALA A 198 -11.51 5.23 22.49
CA ALA A 198 -11.37 6.10 21.34
C ALA A 198 -10.67 5.38 20.17
N VAL A 199 -9.55 4.68 20.45
CA VAL A 199 -8.80 3.92 19.43
C VAL A 199 -9.67 2.79 18.83
N LEU A 200 -10.48 2.12 19.65
CA LEU A 200 -11.40 1.08 19.22
C LEU A 200 -12.49 1.61 18.29
N LEU A 201 -13.21 2.65 18.72
CA LEU A 201 -14.32 3.23 17.96
C LEU A 201 -13.83 3.88 16.66
N VAL A 202 -12.75 4.65 16.71
CA VAL A 202 -12.12 5.23 15.51
C VAL A 202 -11.65 4.13 14.57
N GLY A 203 -11.11 3.03 15.11
CA GLY A 203 -10.72 1.84 14.35
C GLY A 203 -11.88 1.29 13.53
N TYR A 204 -13.04 1.07 14.14
CA TYR A 204 -14.24 0.61 13.43
C TYR A 204 -14.77 1.62 12.41
N ILE A 205 -14.82 2.91 12.76
CA ILE A 205 -15.34 3.97 11.88
C ILE A 205 -14.52 4.06 10.59
N PHE A 206 -13.20 4.20 10.72
CA PHE A 206 -12.32 4.36 9.55
C PHE A 206 -12.14 3.07 8.76
N GLN A 207 -12.15 1.90 9.43
CA GLN A 207 -12.25 0.61 8.76
C GLN A 207 -13.53 0.51 7.92
N GLY A 208 -14.67 0.96 8.45
CA GLY A 208 -15.95 1.00 7.74
C GLY A 208 -15.91 1.89 6.51
N ILE A 209 -15.46 3.14 6.66
CA ILE A 209 -15.31 4.11 5.54
C ILE A 209 -14.47 3.49 4.43
N GLY A 210 -13.29 2.97 4.77
CA GLY A 210 -12.38 2.37 3.80
C GLY A 210 -12.95 1.10 3.16
N PHE A 211 -13.57 0.23 3.95
CA PHE A 211 -14.15 -1.03 3.44
C PHE A 211 -15.27 -0.78 2.44
N PHE A 212 -16.26 0.06 2.77
CA PHE A 212 -17.39 0.30 1.86
C PHE A 212 -16.93 0.99 0.56
N MET A 213 -16.04 1.97 0.63
CA MET A 213 -15.49 2.62 -0.56
C MET A 213 -14.71 1.65 -1.45
N THR A 214 -13.86 0.81 -0.86
CA THR A 214 -13.14 -0.21 -1.61
C THR A 214 -14.05 -1.31 -2.15
N PHE A 215 -15.15 -1.64 -1.46
CA PHE A 215 -16.16 -2.57 -1.96
C PHE A 215 -16.81 -2.06 -3.25
N PHE A 216 -17.13 -0.77 -3.33
CA PHE A 216 -17.60 -0.17 -4.59
C PHE A 216 -16.56 -0.26 -5.70
N TYR A 217 -15.28 -0.02 -5.41
CA TYR A 217 -14.21 -0.21 -6.38
C TYR A 217 -14.05 -1.66 -6.83
N LEU A 218 -14.31 -2.65 -5.97
CA LEU A 218 -14.32 -4.06 -6.36
C LEU A 218 -15.51 -4.38 -7.28
N ALA A 219 -16.69 -3.78 -7.03
CA ALA A 219 -17.82 -3.93 -7.95
C ALA A 219 -17.50 -3.33 -9.34
N VAL A 220 -16.86 -2.15 -9.37
CA VAL A 220 -16.39 -1.52 -10.62
C VAL A 220 -15.30 -2.36 -11.30
N TYR A 221 -14.39 -2.98 -10.53
CA TYR A 221 -13.41 -3.92 -11.06
C TYR A 221 -14.09 -5.09 -11.76
N VAL A 222 -15.09 -5.71 -11.11
CA VAL A 222 -15.86 -6.82 -11.68
C VAL A 222 -16.58 -6.36 -12.96
N LEU A 223 -17.18 -5.17 -12.97
CA LEU A 223 -17.76 -4.61 -14.18
C LEU A 223 -16.72 -4.44 -15.29
N ARG A 224 -15.54 -3.89 -14.98
CA ARG A 224 -14.45 -3.68 -15.95
C ARG A 224 -14.02 -5.00 -16.58
N ILE A 225 -13.79 -6.06 -15.79
CA ILE A 225 -13.36 -7.35 -16.35
C ILE A 225 -14.47 -8.01 -17.18
N MET A 226 -15.74 -7.79 -16.83
CA MET A 226 -16.86 -8.32 -17.62
C MET A 226 -16.98 -7.62 -18.98
N THR A 227 -16.67 -6.33 -19.05
CA THR A 227 -16.79 -5.55 -20.30
C THR A 227 -15.55 -5.61 -21.17
N THR A 228 -14.36 -5.72 -20.59
CA THR A 228 -13.07 -5.61 -21.32
C THR A 228 -12.23 -6.89 -21.28
N GLY A 229 -12.66 -7.91 -20.54
CA GLY A 229 -11.86 -9.10 -20.27
C GLY A 229 -10.80 -8.89 -19.19
N PHE A 230 -9.92 -9.88 -19.02
CA PHE A 230 -8.82 -9.82 -18.06
C PHE A 230 -7.85 -8.67 -18.37
N MET A 231 -7.12 -8.21 -17.35
CA MET A 231 -6.08 -7.18 -17.50
C MET A 231 -4.82 -7.78 -18.13
N ASP A 232 -4.15 -7.01 -18.99
CA ASP A 232 -2.97 -7.43 -19.75
C ASP A 232 -1.74 -6.58 -19.39
N GLY A 233 -0.54 -7.13 -19.60
CA GLY A 233 0.73 -6.46 -19.41
C GLY A 233 0.98 -6.00 -17.97
N HIS A 234 1.42 -4.76 -17.79
CA HIS A 234 1.68 -4.17 -16.48
C HIS A 234 0.44 -4.16 -15.57
N GLN A 235 -0.77 -3.99 -16.13
CA GLN A 235 -2.02 -3.91 -15.38
C GLN A 235 -2.41 -5.25 -14.73
N ALA A 236 -1.95 -6.38 -15.27
CA ALA A 236 -2.21 -7.71 -14.71
C ALA A 236 -1.71 -7.83 -13.25
N ASN A 237 -0.60 -7.14 -12.91
CA ASN A 237 -0.10 -7.10 -11.53
C ASN A 237 -1.09 -6.43 -10.57
N GLY A 238 -1.84 -5.43 -11.05
CA GLY A 238 -2.84 -4.71 -10.27
C GLY A 238 -4.01 -5.59 -9.82
N ALA A 239 -4.25 -6.74 -10.47
CA ALA A 239 -5.33 -7.67 -10.09
C ALA A 239 -5.20 -8.14 -8.63
N PHE A 240 -3.98 -8.34 -8.15
CA PHE A 240 -3.71 -8.79 -6.79
C PHE A 240 -4.04 -7.74 -5.73
N VAL A 241 -4.23 -6.48 -6.10
CA VAL A 241 -4.72 -5.47 -5.15
C VAL A 241 -6.18 -5.77 -4.75
N ALA A 242 -6.96 -6.45 -5.59
CA ALA A 242 -8.37 -6.72 -5.33
C ALA A 242 -8.63 -7.61 -4.10
N CYS A 243 -7.71 -8.51 -3.74
CA CYS A 243 -7.87 -9.33 -2.53
C CYS A 243 -7.54 -8.57 -1.23
N GLY A 244 -6.85 -7.42 -1.34
CA GLY A 244 -6.39 -6.64 -0.20
C GLY A 244 -7.52 -6.11 0.67
N PRO A 245 -8.46 -5.31 0.14
CA PRO A 245 -9.54 -4.73 0.93
C PRO A 245 -10.35 -5.73 1.77
N PRO A 246 -10.92 -6.82 1.21
CA PRO A 246 -11.64 -7.79 2.03
C PRO A 246 -10.71 -8.53 3.00
N GLY A 247 -9.47 -8.85 2.60
CA GLY A 247 -8.50 -9.53 3.46
C GLY A 247 -8.09 -8.74 4.70
N PHE A 248 -7.71 -7.47 4.52
CA PHE A 248 -7.35 -6.60 5.65
C PHE A 248 -8.57 -6.25 6.52
N THR A 249 -9.75 -6.10 5.91
CA THR A 249 -10.99 -5.87 6.68
C THR A 249 -11.31 -7.07 7.55
N ALA A 250 -11.21 -8.31 7.02
CA ALA A 250 -11.41 -9.52 7.80
C ALA A 250 -10.45 -9.59 9.00
N LEU A 251 -9.16 -9.33 8.77
CA LEU A 251 -8.14 -9.30 9.82
C LEU A 251 -8.45 -8.23 10.88
N ALA A 252 -8.81 -7.03 10.46
CA ALA A 252 -9.12 -5.92 11.35
C ALA A 252 -10.35 -6.22 12.21
N LEU A 253 -11.45 -6.69 11.61
CA LEU A 253 -12.68 -7.00 12.34
C LEU A 253 -12.45 -8.04 13.43
N ILE A 254 -11.79 -9.18 13.12
CA ILE A 254 -11.53 -10.21 14.13
C ILE A 254 -10.74 -9.62 15.31
N ASN A 255 -9.66 -8.89 15.03
CA ASN A 255 -8.78 -8.40 16.08
C ASN A 255 -9.37 -7.20 16.85
N LEU A 256 -10.11 -6.31 16.20
CA LEU A 256 -10.90 -5.27 16.89
C LEU A 256 -12.00 -5.90 17.74
N GLY A 257 -12.63 -6.98 17.28
CA GLY A 257 -13.61 -7.76 18.05
C GLY A 257 -12.99 -8.37 19.30
N LYS A 258 -11.78 -8.96 19.19
CA LYS A 258 -11.02 -9.46 20.35
C LYS A 258 -10.74 -8.35 21.37
N ARG A 259 -10.43 -7.12 20.91
CA ARG A 259 -10.22 -5.97 21.81
C ARG A 259 -11.53 -5.47 22.42
N ALA A 260 -12.62 -5.47 21.65
CA ALA A 260 -13.95 -5.08 22.14
C ALA A 260 -14.44 -5.98 23.28
N ARG A 261 -14.12 -7.28 23.24
CA ARG A 261 -14.39 -8.22 24.36
C ARG A 261 -13.78 -7.80 25.68
N LEU A 262 -12.66 -7.10 25.65
CA LEU A 262 -11.96 -6.64 26.85
C LEU A 262 -12.40 -5.23 27.24
N ILE A 263 -12.51 -4.33 26.27
CA ILE A 263 -12.73 -2.89 26.51
C ILE A 263 -14.19 -2.57 26.83
N LEU A 264 -15.17 -3.15 26.13
CA LEU A 264 -16.58 -2.76 26.32
C LEU A 264 -17.10 -3.12 27.72
N PRO A 265 -16.83 -4.33 28.27
CA PRO A 265 -17.27 -4.68 29.62
C PRO A 265 -16.56 -3.87 30.71
N GLU A 266 -15.28 -3.52 30.53
CA GLU A 266 -14.48 -2.74 31.50
C GLU A 266 -15.13 -1.40 31.86
N TYR A 267 -15.83 -0.78 30.91
CA TYR A 267 -16.50 0.51 31.07
C TYR A 267 -18.03 0.41 31.12
N GLY A 268 -18.61 -0.80 31.11
CA GLY A 268 -20.06 -0.99 31.09
C GLY A 268 -20.75 -0.39 29.86
N LEU A 269 -20.11 -0.42 28.69
CA LEU A 269 -20.60 0.22 27.47
C LEU A 269 -21.53 -0.71 26.66
N VAL A 270 -22.61 -0.12 26.11
CA VAL A 270 -23.63 -0.77 25.25
C VAL A 270 -24.50 -1.80 25.99
N SER A 271 -23.91 -2.90 26.45
CA SER A 271 -24.58 -3.94 27.26
C SER A 271 -23.54 -4.91 27.84
N PRO A 272 -23.86 -5.71 28.87
CA PRO A 272 -22.92 -6.68 29.44
C PRO A 272 -22.37 -7.71 28.42
N GLN A 273 -23.14 -8.03 27.38
CA GLN A 273 -22.75 -8.99 26.34
C GLN A 273 -22.15 -8.33 25.09
N ALA A 274 -22.06 -6.99 25.04
CA ALA A 274 -21.66 -6.28 23.83
C ALA A 274 -20.29 -6.71 23.29
N GLY A 275 -19.31 -6.90 24.17
CA GLY A 275 -17.97 -7.35 23.79
C GLY A 275 -17.99 -8.70 23.05
N GLU A 276 -18.72 -9.69 23.58
CA GLU A 276 -18.88 -11.01 22.96
C GLU A 276 -19.63 -10.93 21.64
N ILE A 277 -20.69 -10.14 21.56
CA ILE A 277 -21.49 -9.95 20.33
C ILE A 277 -20.64 -9.30 19.22
N PHE A 278 -19.84 -8.28 19.56
CA PHE A 278 -18.92 -7.64 18.63
C PHE A 278 -17.91 -8.64 18.07
N TYR A 279 -17.34 -9.49 18.92
CA TYR A 279 -16.41 -10.52 18.49
C TYR A 279 -17.06 -11.59 17.63
N ALA A 280 -18.17 -12.18 18.06
CA ALA A 280 -18.86 -13.22 17.30
C ALA A 280 -19.28 -12.74 15.89
N THR A 281 -19.85 -11.53 15.82
CA THR A 281 -20.22 -10.89 14.55
C THR A 281 -19.00 -10.59 13.68
N SER A 282 -17.89 -10.21 14.29
CA SER A 282 -16.62 -9.97 13.59
C SER A 282 -16.05 -11.25 12.98
N VAL A 283 -16.09 -12.37 13.70
CA VAL A 283 -15.64 -13.68 13.19
C VAL A 283 -16.50 -14.13 12.00
N MET A 284 -17.83 -13.99 12.10
CA MET A 284 -18.74 -14.31 11.00
C MET A 284 -18.48 -13.44 9.77
N SER A 285 -18.37 -12.12 9.96
CA SER A 285 -18.07 -11.18 8.87
C SER A 285 -16.71 -11.48 8.22
N ALA A 286 -15.71 -11.80 9.02
CA ALA A 286 -14.37 -12.12 8.52
C ALA A 286 -14.31 -13.42 7.72
N LEU A 287 -15.11 -14.44 8.05
CA LEU A 287 -15.22 -15.65 7.23
C LEU A 287 -15.74 -15.35 5.82
N LEU A 288 -16.78 -14.52 5.71
CA LEU A 288 -17.34 -14.12 4.42
C LEU A 288 -16.32 -13.31 3.60
N LEU A 289 -15.67 -12.36 4.24
CA LEU A 289 -14.64 -11.52 3.62
C LEU A 289 -13.39 -12.31 3.23
N PHE A 290 -13.01 -13.32 4.02
CA PHE A 290 -11.93 -14.24 3.67
C PHE A 290 -12.26 -15.03 2.39
N GLY A 291 -13.49 -15.51 2.24
CA GLY A 291 -13.98 -16.12 1.00
C GLY A 291 -13.87 -15.18 -0.20
N LEU A 292 -14.26 -13.91 -0.03
CA LEU A 292 -14.14 -12.90 -1.08
C LEU A 292 -12.68 -12.58 -1.45
N ALA A 293 -11.80 -12.46 -0.46
CA ALA A 293 -10.38 -12.19 -0.67
C ALA A 293 -9.69 -13.34 -1.41
N THR A 294 -9.94 -14.58 -0.99
CA THR A 294 -9.38 -15.77 -1.64
C THR A 294 -9.91 -15.95 -3.05
N PHE A 295 -11.19 -15.64 -3.30
CA PHE A 295 -11.75 -15.59 -4.66
C PHE A 295 -10.96 -14.62 -5.55
N PHE A 296 -10.78 -13.35 -5.13
CA PHE A 296 -10.06 -12.38 -5.95
C PHE A 296 -8.58 -12.72 -6.13
N PHE A 297 -7.94 -13.34 -5.13
CA PHE A 297 -6.58 -13.84 -5.26
C PHE A 297 -6.49 -14.92 -6.35
N VAL A 298 -7.30 -15.98 -6.27
CA VAL A 298 -7.33 -17.05 -7.27
C VAL A 298 -7.69 -16.50 -8.65
N PHE A 299 -8.68 -15.61 -8.70
CA PHE A 299 -9.12 -14.97 -9.93
C PHE A 299 -8.04 -14.09 -10.58
N GLY A 300 -7.14 -13.50 -9.78
CA GLY A 300 -5.93 -12.83 -10.26
C GLY A 300 -4.84 -13.78 -10.73
N VAL A 301 -4.63 -14.92 -10.05
CA VAL A 301 -3.58 -15.90 -10.37
C VAL A 301 -3.83 -16.61 -11.70
N LEU A 302 -5.09 -17.02 -11.99
CA LEU A 302 -5.45 -17.80 -13.18
C LEU A 302 -4.96 -17.17 -14.52
N PRO A 303 -5.24 -15.89 -14.81
CA PRO A 303 -4.77 -15.25 -16.05
C PRO A 303 -3.31 -14.80 -15.97
N TYR A 304 -2.73 -14.70 -14.78
CA TYR A 304 -1.47 -13.96 -14.55
C TYR A 304 -0.32 -14.45 -15.42
N TRP A 305 -0.13 -15.76 -15.52
CA TRP A 305 1.00 -16.34 -16.25
C TRP A 305 0.99 -16.03 -17.75
N PHE A 306 -0.20 -15.93 -18.34
CA PHE A 306 -0.38 -15.67 -19.77
C PHE A 306 -0.44 -14.18 -20.11
N LYS A 307 -0.70 -13.34 -19.11
CA LYS A 307 -1.01 -11.93 -19.28
C LYS A 307 0.12 -11.01 -18.82
N LEU A 308 1.05 -11.52 -18.03
CA LEU A 308 2.19 -10.75 -17.54
C LEU A 308 3.22 -10.48 -18.64
N HIS A 309 3.54 -9.20 -18.84
CA HIS A 309 4.74 -8.80 -19.58
C HIS A 309 5.99 -9.00 -18.73
N LYS A 310 7.02 -9.62 -19.31
CA LYS A 310 8.30 -9.89 -18.64
C LYS A 310 9.33 -8.81 -18.95
N HIS A 311 8.95 -7.55 -18.71
CA HIS A 311 9.79 -6.39 -18.99
C HIS A 311 10.31 -5.72 -17.72
N LEU A 312 11.63 -5.55 -17.64
CA LEU A 312 12.30 -5.03 -16.45
C LEU A 312 11.94 -3.56 -16.12
N HIS A 313 11.47 -2.78 -17.09
CA HIS A 313 11.03 -1.39 -16.86
C HIS A 313 9.64 -1.31 -16.21
N GLU A 314 8.87 -2.40 -16.20
CA GLU A 314 7.53 -2.49 -15.61
C GLU A 314 7.53 -3.10 -14.20
N ILE A 315 8.72 -3.41 -13.66
CA ILE A 315 8.91 -4.18 -12.41
C ILE A 315 8.21 -3.56 -11.19
N LEU A 316 8.02 -2.25 -11.18
CA LEU A 316 7.36 -1.54 -10.07
C LEU A 316 5.90 -1.98 -9.88
N GLY A 317 5.21 -2.39 -10.96
CA GLY A 317 3.84 -2.91 -10.87
C GLY A 317 3.76 -4.24 -10.14
N CYS A 318 4.77 -5.09 -10.31
CA CYS A 318 4.80 -6.43 -9.72
C CYS A 318 4.82 -6.42 -8.19
N TRP A 319 5.18 -5.29 -7.56
CA TRP A 319 5.12 -5.16 -6.10
C TRP A 319 3.71 -5.32 -5.52
N ALA A 320 2.67 -5.19 -6.33
CA ALA A 320 1.28 -5.54 -5.97
C ALA A 320 1.08 -7.01 -5.57
N LEU A 321 2.04 -7.90 -5.87
CA LEU A 321 2.00 -9.32 -5.46
C LEU A 321 2.32 -9.53 -3.97
N THR A 322 2.81 -8.52 -3.26
CA THR A 322 3.27 -8.66 -1.87
C THR A 322 2.23 -8.15 -0.87
N PHE A 323 2.28 -6.85 -0.53
CA PHE A 323 1.50 -6.25 0.55
C PHE A 323 -0.02 -6.49 0.49
N PRO A 324 -0.70 -6.43 -0.67
CA PRO A 324 -2.15 -6.69 -0.72
C PRO A 324 -2.56 -8.07 -0.21
N ASN A 325 -1.66 -9.05 -0.20
CA ASN A 325 -1.98 -10.40 0.25
C ASN A 325 -1.91 -10.59 1.78
N VAL A 326 -1.26 -9.66 2.50
CA VAL A 326 -0.98 -9.83 3.94
C VAL A 326 -2.26 -10.01 4.76
N GLY A 327 -3.29 -9.21 4.47
CA GLY A 327 -4.53 -9.22 5.25
C GLY A 327 -5.22 -10.58 5.26
N TRP A 328 -5.44 -11.18 4.08
CA TRP A 328 -6.13 -12.47 4.01
C TRP A 328 -5.25 -13.65 4.46
N ILE A 329 -3.94 -13.58 4.23
CA ILE A 329 -2.99 -14.59 4.72
C ILE A 329 -2.99 -14.60 6.26
N ASN A 330 -2.85 -13.45 6.92
CA ASN A 330 -2.92 -13.40 8.39
C ASN A 330 -4.33 -13.71 8.92
N THR A 331 -5.38 -13.44 8.14
CA THR A 331 -6.75 -13.86 8.48
C THR A 331 -6.86 -15.39 8.53
N VAL A 332 -6.28 -16.13 7.57
CA VAL A 332 -6.36 -17.60 7.61
C VAL A 332 -5.73 -18.17 8.88
N ASN A 333 -4.59 -17.63 9.31
CA ASN A 333 -3.96 -18.03 10.58
C ASN A 333 -4.84 -17.72 11.79
N THR A 334 -5.44 -16.52 11.81
CA THR A 334 -6.33 -16.10 12.91
C THR A 334 -7.59 -16.97 12.98
N LEU A 335 -8.17 -17.34 11.83
CA LEU A 335 -9.29 -18.28 11.78
C LEU A 335 -8.87 -19.69 12.20
N GLY A 336 -7.64 -20.10 11.88
CA GLY A 336 -7.06 -21.37 12.31
C GLY A 336 -7.03 -21.50 13.83
N ASP A 337 -6.60 -20.44 14.52
CA ASP A 337 -6.62 -20.37 15.98
C ASP A 337 -8.04 -20.45 16.56
N ILE A 338 -9.00 -19.76 15.93
CA ILE A 338 -10.37 -19.66 16.44
C ILE A 338 -11.10 -21.00 16.30
N PHE A 339 -10.94 -21.68 15.17
CA PHE A 339 -11.63 -22.94 14.87
C PHE A 339 -10.81 -24.20 15.19
N GLY A 340 -9.57 -24.05 15.66
CA GLY A 340 -8.68 -25.18 15.96
C GLY A 340 -8.22 -25.97 14.71
N ILE A 341 -8.15 -25.31 13.55
CA ILE A 341 -7.86 -25.96 12.26
C ILE A 341 -6.37 -25.84 11.94
N ARG A 342 -5.58 -26.86 12.28
CA ARG A 342 -4.12 -26.91 11.97
C ARG A 342 -3.79 -26.77 10.48
N GLY A 343 -4.72 -27.12 9.58
CA GLY A 343 -4.55 -26.94 8.14
C GLY A 343 -4.37 -25.47 7.74
N PHE A 344 -4.99 -24.54 8.48
CA PHE A 344 -4.91 -23.11 8.21
C PHE A 344 -3.54 -22.52 8.59
N GLU A 345 -2.90 -23.03 9.64
CA GLU A 345 -1.51 -22.68 9.98
C GLU A 345 -0.54 -23.09 8.86
N LYS A 346 -0.71 -24.31 8.30
CA LYS A 346 0.09 -24.78 7.16
C LYS A 346 -0.14 -23.92 5.92
N TRP A 347 -1.39 -23.51 5.67
CA TRP A 347 -1.71 -22.62 4.56
C TRP A 347 -1.07 -21.24 4.74
N HIS A 348 -1.17 -20.65 5.94
CA HIS A 348 -0.47 -19.41 6.28
C HIS A 348 1.03 -19.50 6.03
N LEU A 349 1.69 -20.55 6.53
CA LEU A 349 3.12 -20.76 6.34
C LEU A 349 3.48 -20.88 4.85
N THR A 350 2.71 -21.66 4.09
CA THR A 350 2.93 -21.84 2.65
C THR A 350 2.85 -20.50 1.91
N MET A 351 1.82 -19.70 2.17
CA MET A 351 1.66 -18.38 1.54
C MET A 351 2.72 -17.38 2.00
N THR A 352 3.14 -17.45 3.26
CA THR A 352 4.25 -16.64 3.78
C THR A 352 5.55 -16.95 3.03
N ILE A 353 5.89 -18.23 2.82
CA ILE A 353 7.07 -18.63 2.03
C ILE A 353 6.97 -18.12 0.58
N LEU A 354 5.79 -18.19 -0.03
CA LEU A 354 5.57 -17.66 -1.39
C LEU A 354 5.76 -16.15 -1.46
N VAL A 355 5.27 -15.39 -0.49
CA VAL A 355 5.47 -13.93 -0.43
C VAL A 355 6.93 -13.58 -0.21
N VAL A 356 7.65 -14.28 0.68
CA VAL A 356 9.09 -14.09 0.90
C VAL A 356 9.87 -14.36 -0.38
N THR A 357 9.57 -15.47 -1.06
CA THR A 357 10.23 -15.84 -2.33
C THR A 357 9.96 -14.79 -3.41
N THR A 358 8.71 -14.34 -3.52
CA THR A 358 8.30 -13.28 -4.45
C THR A 358 9.05 -11.99 -4.14
N TRP A 359 9.15 -11.60 -2.88
CA TRP A 359 9.89 -10.42 -2.44
C TRP A 359 11.37 -10.49 -2.88
N ILE A 360 12.05 -11.63 -2.65
CA ILE A 360 13.46 -11.81 -3.04
C ILE A 360 13.65 -11.58 -4.55
N VAL A 361 12.80 -12.21 -5.36
CA VAL A 361 12.84 -12.08 -6.82
C VAL A 361 12.59 -10.62 -7.26
N LEU A 362 11.55 -9.99 -6.72
CA LEU A 362 11.20 -8.61 -7.06
C LEU A 362 12.26 -7.61 -6.60
N PHE A 363 12.85 -7.81 -5.43
CA PHE A 363 13.91 -6.94 -4.91
C PHE A 363 15.16 -7.05 -5.78
N ALA A 364 15.58 -8.27 -6.15
CA ALA A 364 16.72 -8.49 -7.04
C ALA A 364 16.50 -7.83 -8.41
N PHE A 365 15.34 -8.02 -9.03
CA PHE A 365 15.05 -7.38 -10.31
C PHE A 365 14.88 -5.87 -10.21
N THR A 366 14.32 -5.36 -9.12
CA THR A 366 14.24 -3.91 -8.86
C THR A 366 15.63 -3.31 -8.74
N ALA A 367 16.57 -3.98 -8.05
CA ALA A 367 17.96 -3.54 -7.95
C ALA A 367 18.65 -3.52 -9.33
N VAL A 368 18.44 -4.56 -10.16
CA VAL A 368 18.98 -4.62 -11.53
C VAL A 368 18.38 -3.53 -12.42
N ALA A 369 17.06 -3.31 -12.34
CA ALA A 369 16.35 -2.27 -13.08
C ALA A 369 16.85 -0.88 -12.68
N PHE A 370 17.04 -0.67 -11.38
CA PHE A 370 17.57 0.56 -10.81
C PHE A 370 18.99 0.83 -11.31
N TRP A 371 19.87 -0.17 -11.26
CA TRP A 371 21.27 -0.03 -11.70
C TRP A 371 21.37 0.24 -13.20
N LYS A 372 20.54 -0.42 -14.02
CA LYS A 372 20.45 -0.18 -15.47
C LYS A 372 19.74 1.12 -15.86
N GLY A 373 19.27 1.93 -14.89
CA GLY A 373 18.57 3.19 -15.14
C GLY A 373 17.20 3.01 -15.82
N LYS A 374 16.56 1.84 -15.70
CA LYS A 374 15.25 1.55 -16.29
C LYS A 374 14.08 2.05 -15.45
N ILE A 375 14.33 2.34 -14.18
CA ILE A 375 13.36 2.89 -13.22
C ILE A 375 13.99 4.06 -12.46
N PHE A 376 13.15 4.97 -11.99
CA PHE A 376 13.54 6.16 -11.21
C PHE A 376 14.65 6.99 -11.86
N MET A 377 14.60 7.16 -13.18
CA MET A 377 15.57 7.95 -13.94
C MET A 377 14.88 8.64 -15.12
N SER A 378 14.95 9.97 -15.14
CA SER A 378 14.42 10.78 -16.24
C SER A 378 15.41 10.93 -17.39
N LYS A 379 14.89 11.29 -18.56
CA LYS A 379 15.70 11.74 -19.69
C LYS A 379 16.15 13.17 -19.45
N ASP A 380 17.26 13.56 -20.08
CA ASP A 380 17.78 14.94 -19.98
C ASP A 380 16.79 15.96 -20.59
N GLU A 381 16.10 15.56 -21.66
CA GLU A 381 14.99 16.30 -22.30
C GLU A 381 13.91 16.73 -21.32
N ASP A 382 13.44 15.79 -20.48
CA ASP A 382 12.34 16.03 -19.54
C ASP A 382 12.74 17.12 -18.52
N ILE A 383 13.96 17.02 -18.00
CA ILE A 383 14.50 17.95 -16.99
C ILE A 383 14.68 19.34 -17.60
N TYR A 384 15.22 19.40 -18.81
CA TYR A 384 15.42 20.66 -19.51
C TYR A 384 14.09 21.35 -19.81
N SER A 385 13.08 20.60 -20.26
CA SER A 385 11.75 21.14 -20.57
C SER A 385 11.08 21.80 -19.35
N ASP A 386 11.31 21.24 -18.16
CA ASP A 386 10.79 21.81 -16.92
C ASP A 386 11.55 23.07 -16.50
N GLY A 387 12.88 23.11 -16.70
CA GLY A 387 13.68 24.32 -16.50
C GLY A 387 13.24 25.49 -17.38
N VAL A 388 13.03 25.24 -18.67
CA VAL A 388 12.59 26.27 -19.63
C VAL A 388 11.21 26.82 -19.27
N CYS A 389 10.23 25.96 -18.97
CA CYS A 389 8.92 26.45 -18.58
C CYS A 389 8.92 27.25 -17.27
N SER A 390 9.73 26.85 -16.28
CA SER A 390 9.87 27.62 -15.04
C SER A 390 10.49 29.00 -15.28
N ALA A 391 11.37 29.16 -16.27
CA ALA A 391 11.89 30.46 -16.67
C ALA A 391 10.80 31.34 -17.33
N LEU A 392 10.03 30.77 -18.26
CA LEU A 392 8.93 31.46 -18.95
C LEU A 392 7.81 31.91 -17.99
N GLU A 393 7.48 31.12 -16.97
CA GLU A 393 6.50 31.50 -15.95
C GLU A 393 7.02 32.68 -15.09
N LYS A 394 8.32 32.71 -14.79
CA LYS A 394 8.95 33.81 -14.07
C LYS A 394 8.94 35.11 -14.88
N GLU A 395 9.28 35.06 -16.16
CA GLU A 395 9.19 36.21 -17.06
C GLU A 395 7.76 36.77 -17.12
N LYS A 396 6.76 35.91 -17.35
CA LYS A 396 5.35 36.33 -17.36
C LYS A 396 4.86 36.92 -16.04
N SER A 397 5.39 36.45 -14.90
CA SER A 397 5.05 37.01 -13.59
C SER A 397 5.78 38.31 -13.26
N GLY A 398 6.95 38.53 -13.85
CA GLY A 398 7.76 39.75 -13.70
C GLY A 398 7.22 40.92 -14.53
N ASP A 399 6.61 40.64 -15.68
CA ASP A 399 5.97 41.65 -16.54
C ASP A 399 4.58 42.11 -16.02
N MET A 400 4.08 41.53 -14.92
CA MET A 400 2.81 41.90 -14.27
C MET A 400 2.99 42.73 -12.98
N VAL A 401 4.18 43.29 -12.73
CA VAL A 401 4.48 44.18 -11.58
C VAL A 401 4.65 45.61 -12.04
#